data_AF-A0A5N6YIE4-F1
#
_entry.id   AF-A0A5N6YIE4-F1
#
_cell.length_a   1.000
_cell.length_b   1.000
_cell.length_c   1.000
_cell.angle_alpha   90.00
_cell.angle_beta   90.00
_cell.angle_gamma   90.00
#
_symmetry.space_group_name_H-M   'P 1'
#
loop_
_entity.id
_entity.type
_entity.pdbx_description
1 polymer ?
#
loop_
_entity_poly.entity_id
_entity_poly.type
_entity_poly.pdbx_seq_one_letter_code
_entity_poly.pdbx_strand_id
1 'polypeptide(L)'
;MAFTKDQSNNPTISFGLTLTLMLELSWNPSALSYSKIKGTAEIWRRDPTGNLVLTTMTIFPAPTPLPHKELIQITKGDLFGPALVPGQAAGTVIDLDIVKLRSFASEVIGTMEMQPLH
;
A
#
# COMPACT_ATOMS: atom_id res chain seq x y z
N MET A 1 -12.32 -19.20 4.41
CA MET A 1 -13.67 -18.98 3.87
C MET A 1 -14.64 -19.73 4.77
N ALA A 2 -15.61 -19.06 5.39
CA ALA A 2 -16.58 -19.72 6.25
C ALA A 2 -17.98 -19.24 5.89
N PHE A 3 -18.91 -20.18 5.77
CA PHE A 3 -20.33 -19.89 5.67
C PHE A 3 -20.86 -19.69 7.07
N THR A 4 -21.43 -18.53 7.36
CA THR A 4 -22.08 -18.25 8.64
C THR A 4 -23.53 -17.85 8.39
N LYS A 5 -24.32 -17.77 9.47
CA LYS A 5 -25.68 -17.27 9.41
C LYS A 5 -25.75 -15.95 10.18
N ASP A 6 -26.43 -14.95 9.63
CA ASP A 6 -26.69 -13.71 10.34
C ASP A 6 -27.76 -13.89 11.43
N GLN A 7 -28.08 -12.82 12.15
CA GLN A 7 -29.10 -12.80 13.21
C GLN A 7 -30.52 -13.11 12.69
N SER A 8 -30.73 -13.06 11.37
CA SER A 8 -31.98 -13.43 10.69
C SER A 8 -31.93 -14.84 10.07
N ASN A 9 -30.90 -15.63 10.39
CA ASN A 9 -30.70 -17.01 9.93
C ASN A 9 -30.44 -17.13 8.40
N ASN A 10 -30.09 -16.04 7.73
CA ASN A 10 -29.76 -16.04 6.31
C ASN A 10 -28.30 -16.48 6.09
N PRO A 11 -28.01 -17.30 5.06
CA PRO A 11 -26.64 -17.68 4.75
C PRO A 11 -25.85 -16.45 4.29
N THR A 12 -24.85 -16.08 5.06
CA THR A 12 -23.94 -14.97 4.75
C THR A 12 -22.55 -15.51 4.45
N ILE A 13 -21.94 -14.97 3.40
CA ILE A 13 -20.53 -15.22 3.11
C ILE A 13 -19.71 -14.25 3.97
N SER A 14 -19.16 -14.77 5.07
CA SER A 14 -18.20 -14.02 5.87
C SER A 14 -16.81 -14.25 5.28
N PHE A 15 -16.26 -13.22 4.63
CA PHE A 15 -14.84 -13.22 4.30
C PHE A 15 -14.04 -13.01 5.60
N GLY A 16 -13.51 -14.09 6.17
CA GLY A 16 -12.41 -14.00 7.13
C GLY A 16 -11.16 -13.51 6.39
N LEU A 17 -11.07 -12.22 6.13
CA LEU A 17 -9.93 -11.61 5.44
C LEU A 17 -8.85 -11.31 6.48
N THR A 18 -7.95 -12.26 6.71
CA THR A 18 -6.75 -12.10 7.55
C THR A 18 -5.69 -11.23 6.88
N LEU A 19 -6.09 -10.23 6.08
CA LEU A 19 -5.19 -9.20 5.58
C LEU A 19 -5.38 -7.97 6.45
N THR A 20 -4.42 -7.72 7.33
CA THR A 20 -4.36 -6.50 8.15
C THR A 20 -3.83 -5.33 7.31
N LEU A 21 -3.03 -5.62 6.28
CA LEU A 21 -2.46 -4.66 5.33
C LEU A 21 -2.35 -5.26 3.92
N MET A 22 -2.63 -4.44 2.89
CA MET A 22 -2.26 -4.68 1.50
C MET A 22 -1.68 -3.38 0.91
N LEU A 23 -0.55 -3.49 0.22
CA LEU A 23 0.11 -2.39 -0.47
C LEU A 23 0.15 -2.72 -1.96
N GLU A 24 -0.50 -1.90 -2.77
CA GLU A 24 -0.47 -2.00 -4.23
C GLU A 24 0.32 -0.83 -4.80
N LEU A 25 1.31 -1.13 -5.63
CA LEU A 25 2.12 -0.13 -6.35
C LEU A 25 1.78 -0.24 -7.82
N SER A 26 1.26 0.85 -8.41
CA SER A 26 0.86 0.87 -9.81
C SER A 26 1.72 1.86 -10.62
N TRP A 27 2.11 1.43 -11.83
CA TRP A 27 2.88 2.22 -12.78
C TRP A 27 2.12 2.27 -14.10
N ASN A 28 1.67 3.45 -14.51
CA ASN A 28 0.79 3.61 -15.67
C ASN A 28 1.36 4.64 -16.65
N PRO A 29 1.31 4.40 -17.97
CA PRO A 29 1.65 5.41 -18.95
C PRO A 29 0.83 6.69 -18.76
N SER A 30 1.45 7.84 -18.96
CA SER A 30 0.76 9.12 -18.91
C SER A 30 -0.13 9.27 -20.13
N ALA A 31 -1.36 9.74 -19.92
CA ALA A 31 -2.27 10.08 -21.01
C ALA A 31 -1.69 11.16 -21.97
N LEU A 32 -0.69 11.92 -21.52
CA LEU A 32 -0.04 12.97 -22.30
C LEU A 32 1.21 12.49 -23.06
N SER A 33 1.81 11.37 -22.65
CA SER A 33 2.98 10.79 -23.31
C SER A 33 3.17 9.34 -22.90
N TYR A 34 3.27 8.44 -23.88
CA TYR A 34 3.54 7.02 -23.66
C TYR A 34 4.93 6.73 -23.08
N SER A 35 5.88 7.67 -23.21
CA SER A 35 7.22 7.55 -22.61
C SER A 35 7.25 8.04 -21.16
N LYS A 36 6.14 8.54 -20.62
CA LYS A 36 6.05 9.08 -19.25
C LYS A 36 5.23 8.16 -18.37
N ILE A 37 5.67 7.92 -17.14
CA ILE A 37 5.02 7.00 -16.21
C ILE A 37 4.50 7.74 -14.98
N LYS A 38 3.21 7.55 -14.69
CA LYS A 38 2.57 7.89 -13.41
C LYS A 38 2.77 6.73 -12.43
N GLY A 39 2.97 7.06 -11.17
CA GLY A 39 3.14 6.07 -10.11
C GLY A 39 2.19 6.38 -8.97
N THR A 40 1.44 5.38 -8.50
CA THR A 40 0.58 5.50 -7.31
C THR A 40 0.81 4.34 -6.36
N ALA A 41 0.64 4.59 -5.07
CA ALA A 41 0.54 3.59 -4.04
C ALA A 41 -0.87 3.61 -3.44
N GLU A 42 -1.48 2.44 -3.34
CA GLU A 42 -2.71 2.22 -2.59
C GLU A 42 -2.40 1.38 -1.36
N ILE A 43 -2.81 1.89 -0.21
CA ILE A 43 -2.57 1.28 1.09
C ILE A 43 -3.91 0.95 1.70
N TRP A 44 -4.20 -0.34 1.75
CA TRP A 44 -5.43 -0.89 2.30
C TRP A 44 -5.13 -1.43 3.70
N ARG A 45 -5.82 -0.91 4.71
CA ARG A 45 -5.62 -1.25 6.14
C ARG A 45 -6.93 -1.50 6.84
N ARG A 46 -6.90 -2.25 7.93
CA ARG A 46 -8.01 -2.25 8.89
C ARG A 46 -7.80 -1.21 9.97
N ASP A 47 -8.81 -0.40 10.24
CA ASP A 47 -8.82 0.47 11.42
C ASP A 47 -9.06 -0.35 12.71
N PRO A 48 -8.94 0.26 13.91
CA PRO A 48 -9.19 -0.45 15.17
C PRO A 48 -10.61 -0.99 15.34
N THR A 49 -11.58 -0.50 14.56
CA THR A 49 -12.96 -0.99 14.53
C THR A 49 -13.17 -2.13 13.53
N GLY A 50 -12.10 -2.50 12.80
CA GLY A 50 -12.09 -3.57 11.81
C GLY A 50 -12.54 -3.12 10.41
N ASN A 51 -12.81 -1.84 10.17
CA ASN A 51 -13.22 -1.35 8.86
C ASN A 51 -12.02 -1.24 7.92
N LEU A 52 -12.25 -1.52 6.63
CA LEU A 52 -11.22 -1.36 5.61
C LEU A 52 -11.09 0.13 5.24
N VAL A 53 -9.89 0.67 5.36
CA VAL A 53 -9.52 2.05 5.03
C VAL A 53 -8.50 2.02 3.89
N LEU A 54 -8.78 2.77 2.83
CA LEU A 54 -7.86 3.03 1.73
C LEU A 54 -7.17 4.38 1.94
N THR A 55 -5.85 4.40 1.80
CA THR A 55 -5.06 5.61 1.61
C THR A 55 -4.38 5.53 0.26
N THR A 56 -4.52 6.56 -0.57
CA THR A 56 -3.83 6.64 -1.86
C THR A 56 -2.74 7.69 -1.80
N MET A 57 -1.57 7.39 -2.35
CA MET A 57 -0.43 8.30 -2.43
C MET A 57 0.13 8.35 -3.85
N THR A 58 0.56 9.53 -4.27
CA THR A 58 1.21 9.75 -5.57
C THR A 58 2.71 9.57 -5.44
N ILE A 59 3.25 8.62 -6.19
CA ILE A 59 4.70 8.42 -6.34
C ILE A 59 5.23 9.29 -7.47
N PHE A 60 4.58 9.26 -8.64
CA PHE A 60 4.87 10.16 -9.76
C PHE A 60 3.58 10.82 -10.28
N PRO A 61 3.57 12.15 -10.50
CA PRO A 61 4.71 13.05 -10.34
C PRO A 61 5.07 13.27 -8.87
N ALA A 62 6.35 13.56 -8.62
CA ALA A 62 6.77 13.89 -7.27
C ALA A 62 6.18 15.24 -6.85
N PRO A 63 5.76 15.41 -5.59
CA PRO A 63 5.23 16.68 -5.11
C PRO A 63 6.28 17.80 -5.21
N THR A 64 5.82 19.02 -5.47
CA THR A 64 6.65 20.23 -5.51
C THR A 64 6.15 21.21 -4.44
N PRO A 65 6.96 21.57 -3.42
CA PRO A 65 8.35 21.16 -3.20
C PRO A 65 8.48 19.69 -2.76
N LEU A 66 9.62 19.08 -3.09
CA LEU A 66 9.95 17.72 -2.66
C LEU A 66 10.06 17.67 -1.12
N PRO A 67 9.25 16.86 -0.42
CA PRO A 67 9.37 16.68 1.01
C PRO A 67 10.70 15.98 1.33
N HIS A 68 11.37 16.44 2.39
CA HIS A 68 12.61 15.82 2.88
C HIS A 68 12.39 14.40 3.39
N LYS A 69 11.16 14.10 3.84
CA LYS A 69 10.76 12.78 4.33
C LYS A 69 9.30 12.55 3.97
N GLU A 70 9.02 11.46 3.26
CA GLU A 70 7.67 11.02 2.97
C GLU A 70 7.61 9.52 3.26
N LEU A 71 6.94 9.17 4.36
CA LEU A 71 6.93 7.81 4.89
C LEU A 71 5.52 7.23 4.93
N ILE A 72 5.44 5.96 4.59
CA ILE A 72 4.31 5.12 4.97
C ILE A 72 4.75 4.29 6.17
N GLN A 73 4.21 4.62 7.34
CA GLN A 73 4.49 3.88 8.58
C GLN A 73 3.60 2.64 8.64
N ILE A 74 4.21 1.49 8.86
CA ILE A 74 3.55 0.19 8.89
C ILE A 74 4.01 -0.54 10.14
N THR A 75 3.12 -1.08 10.96
CA THR A 75 3.54 -1.87 12.12
C THR A 75 3.79 -3.33 11.73
N LYS A 76 4.59 -4.05 12.53
CA LYS A 76 4.73 -5.51 12.39
C LYS A 76 3.39 -6.23 12.56
N GLY A 77 2.52 -5.72 13.42
CA GLY A 77 1.14 -6.20 13.56
C GLY A 77 0.33 -6.05 12.27
N ASP A 78 0.54 -4.95 11.54
CA ASP A 78 -0.14 -4.72 10.25
C ASP A 78 0.36 -5.69 9.16
N LEU A 79 1.65 -6.00 9.14
CA LEU A 79 2.24 -6.89 8.12
C LEU A 79 1.99 -8.36 8.38
N PHE A 80 2.17 -8.79 9.62
CA PHE A 80 2.17 -10.21 9.98
C PHE A 80 0.87 -10.64 10.64
N GLY A 81 0.10 -9.71 11.22
CA GLY A 81 -1.16 -10.01 11.87
C GLY A 81 -1.03 -11.20 12.85
N PRO A 82 -1.91 -12.21 12.75
CA PRO A 82 -1.83 -13.43 13.57
C PRO A 82 -0.57 -14.29 13.32
N ALA A 83 0.13 -14.10 12.20
CA ALA A 83 1.37 -14.81 11.88
C ALA A 83 2.62 -14.16 12.50
N LEU A 84 2.46 -13.08 13.27
CA LEU A 84 3.56 -12.47 13.99
C LEU A 84 4.18 -13.47 14.98
N VAL A 85 5.50 -13.63 14.93
CA VAL A 85 6.22 -14.59 15.77
C VAL A 85 6.06 -14.22 17.26
N PRO A 86 5.72 -15.18 18.14
CA PRO A 86 5.61 -14.93 19.57
C PRO A 86 6.86 -14.24 20.15
N GLY A 87 6.65 -13.25 21.02
CA GLY A 87 7.73 -12.45 21.61
C GLY A 87 8.18 -11.26 20.76
N GLN A 88 7.70 -11.10 19.52
CA GLN A 88 7.91 -9.88 18.75
C GLN A 88 6.91 -8.78 19.14
N ALA A 89 7.39 -7.55 19.21
CA ALA A 89 6.54 -6.39 19.47
C ALA A 89 5.72 -6.03 18.22
N ALA A 90 4.40 -6.25 18.26
CA ALA A 90 3.49 -5.91 17.17
C ALA A 90 3.53 -4.42 16.79
N GLY A 91 3.74 -3.54 17.77
CA GLY A 91 3.83 -2.09 17.57
C GLY A 91 5.15 -1.59 16.98
N THR A 92 6.12 -2.46 16.67
CA THR A 92 7.35 -2.03 15.98
C THR A 92 7.00 -1.48 14.60
N VAL A 93 7.37 -0.22 14.35
CA VAL A 93 7.14 0.47 13.08
C VAL A 93 8.25 0.14 12.08
N ILE A 94 7.84 -0.12 10.85
CA ILE A 94 8.65 -0.29 9.66
C ILE A 94 8.24 0.84 8.71
N ASP A 95 9.20 1.70 8.37
CA ASP A 95 8.98 2.84 7.49
C ASP A 95 9.25 2.45 6.04
N LEU A 96 8.25 2.62 5.17
CA LEU A 96 8.47 2.64 3.72
C LEU A 96 8.76 4.08 3.29
N ASP A 97 10.01 4.33 2.90
CA ASP A 97 10.50 5.62 2.44
C ASP A 97 10.15 5.84 0.96
N ILE A 98 9.21 6.74 0.72
CA ILE A 98 8.70 7.03 -0.63
C ILE A 98 9.72 7.79 -1.47
N VAL A 99 10.61 8.57 -0.85
CA VAL A 99 11.68 9.27 -1.57
C VAL A 99 12.67 8.24 -2.13
N LYS A 100 13.07 7.26 -1.30
CA LYS A 100 13.93 6.15 -1.77
C LYS A 100 13.24 5.28 -2.82
N LEU A 101 11.95 4.99 -2.63
CA LEU A 101 11.15 4.26 -3.61
C LEU A 101 11.12 4.99 -4.96
N ARG A 102 10.92 6.31 -4.97
CA ARG A 102 10.98 7.13 -6.20
C ARG A 102 12.35 7.03 -6.87
N SER A 103 13.44 7.12 -6.12
CA SER A 103 14.79 6.99 -6.68
C SER A 103 14.99 5.63 -7.35
N PHE A 104 14.66 4.54 -6.64
CA PHE A 104 14.76 3.19 -7.18
C PHE A 104 13.87 2.97 -8.40
N ALA A 105 12.60 3.40 -8.33
CA ALA A 105 11.67 3.28 -9.44
C ALA A 105 12.11 4.10 -10.67
N SER A 106 12.69 5.28 -10.46
CA SER A 106 13.20 6.11 -11.57
C SER A 106 14.33 5.40 -12.33
N GLU A 107 15.23 4.73 -11.60
CA GLU A 107 16.30 3.93 -12.20
C GLU A 107 15.73 2.80 -13.06
N VAL A 108 14.82 2.00 -12.50
CA VAL A 108 14.17 0.89 -13.21
C VAL A 108 13.38 1.38 -14.43
N ILE A 109 12.57 2.43 -14.29
CA ILE A 109 11.81 3.03 -15.40
C ILE A 109 12.77 3.52 -16.51
N GLY A 110 13.91 4.10 -16.13
CA GLY A 110 14.95 4.53 -17.06
C GLY A 110 15.56 3.37 -17.86
N THR A 111 15.73 2.19 -17.26
CA THR A 111 16.18 0.98 -17.99
C THR A 111 15.19 0.50 -19.04
N MET A 112 13.92 0.91 -18.94
CA MET A 112 12.85 0.61 -19.92
C MET A 112 12.69 1.72 -20.97
N GLU A 113 13.66 2.65 -21.07
CA GLU A 113 13.62 3.81 -21.98
C GLU A 113 12.41 4.75 -21.75
N MET A 114 11.82 4.66 -20.55
CA MET A 114 10.73 5.51 -20.10
C MET A 114 11.25 6.53 -19.10
N GLN A 115 10.42 7.50 -18.76
CA GLN A 115 10.75 8.54 -17.79
C GLN A 115 9.61 8.70 -16.78
N PRO A 116 9.89 8.98 -15.51
CA PRO A 116 8.86 9.40 -14.58
C PRO A 116 8.13 10.64 -15.09
N LEU A 117 6.83 10.71 -14.78
CA LEU A 117 6.08 11.95 -14.97
C LEU A 117 6.58 12.98 -13.95
N HIS A 118 6.80 14.21 -14.41
CA HIS A 118 7.20 15.36 -13.59
C HIS A 118 6.04 16.33 -13.42
#